data_AF-A0AA88Y3X9-F1
#
_entry.id   AF-A0AA88Y3X9-F1
#
_cell.length_a   1.000
_cell.length_b   1.000
_cell.length_c   1.000
_cell.angle_alpha   90.00
_cell.angle_beta   90.00
_cell.angle_gamma   90.00
#
_symmetry.space_group_name_H-M   'P 1'
#
loop_
_entity.id
_entity.type
_entity.pdbx_description
1 polymer ?
#
loop_
_entity_poly.entity_id
_entity_poly.type
_entity_poly.pdbx_seq_one_letter_code
_entity_poly.pdbx_strand_id
1 'polypeptide(L)'
;MDQRIYSLHVDLRVTLATDWIVGGDADRFRMESRRYLKTPAQMMYNTPEQIFDELERIGLLGPGNYNVLRELTRNLHVEIQDIISEFERKMGINQQN
;
A
#
# COMPACT_ATOMS: atom_id res chain seq x y z
N MET A 1 -2.19 -5.81 19.29
CA MET A 1 -2.73 -5.76 17.92
C MET A 1 -3.14 -7.17 17.53
N ASP A 2 -4.30 -7.35 16.91
CA ASP A 2 -4.79 -8.68 16.53
C ASP A 2 -3.87 -9.31 15.46
N GLN A 3 -3.33 -10.49 15.75
CA GLN A 3 -2.42 -11.21 14.86
C GLN A 3 -3.05 -11.49 13.49
N ARG A 4 -4.37 -11.67 13.43
CA ARG A 4 -5.12 -11.85 12.19
C ARG A 4 -5.13 -10.59 11.34
N ILE A 5 -5.33 -9.41 11.95
CA ILE A 5 -5.33 -8.13 11.24
C ILE A 5 -3.95 -7.85 10.65
N TYR A 6 -2.89 -8.16 11.40
CA TYR A 6 -1.52 -8.03 10.92
C TYR A 6 -1.22 -9.00 9.76
N SER A 7 -1.68 -10.26 9.85
CA SER A 7 -1.53 -11.23 8.75
C SER A 7 -2.20 -10.75 7.47
N LEU A 8 -3.46 -10.29 7.57
CA LEU A 8 -4.19 -9.77 6.41
C LEU A 8 -3.51 -8.53 5.80
N HIS A 9 -2.87 -7.71 6.63
CA HIS A 9 -2.12 -6.55 6.17
C HIS A 9 -0.87 -6.97 5.37
N VAL A 10 -0.13 -7.96 5.86
CA VAL A 10 1.02 -8.53 5.15
C VAL A 10 0.57 -9.18 3.83
N ASP A 11 -0.54 -9.93 3.85
CA ASP A 11 -1.11 -10.56 2.65
C ASP A 11 -1.47 -9.53 1.57
N LEU A 12 -2.08 -8.40 1.97
CA LEU A 12 -2.36 -7.30 1.05
C LEU A 12 -1.07 -6.76 0.40
N ARG A 13 -0.03 -6.52 1.20
CA ARG A 13 1.26 -6.02 0.69
C ARG A 13 1.87 -6.98 -0.33
N VAL A 14 1.90 -8.27 -0.01
CA VAL A 14 2.46 -9.31 -0.88
C VAL A 14 1.68 -9.38 -2.19
N THR A 15 0.34 -9.37 -2.12
CA THR A 15 -0.55 -9.38 -3.28
C THR A 15 -0.28 -8.18 -4.19
N LEU A 16 -0.25 -6.97 -3.61
CA LEU A 16 -0.04 -5.75 -4.40
C LEU A 16 1.38 -5.66 -4.97
N ALA A 17 2.40 -5.99 -4.18
CA ALA A 17 3.78 -5.98 -4.66
C ALA A 17 3.97 -6.96 -5.81
N THR A 18 3.55 -8.22 -5.65
CA THR A 18 3.87 -9.31 -6.58
C THR A 18 3.00 -9.28 -7.83
N ASP A 19 1.69 -9.19 -7.66
CA ASP A 19 0.76 -9.47 -8.76
C ASP A 19 0.44 -8.22 -9.59
N TRP A 20 0.38 -7.05 -8.94
CA TRP A 20 -0.15 -5.84 -9.56
C TRP A 20 0.93 -4.81 -9.84
N ILE A 21 1.72 -4.46 -8.83
CA ILE A 21 2.70 -3.38 -8.94
C ILE A 21 3.92 -3.88 -9.71
N VAL A 22 4.52 -5.02 -9.35
CA VAL A 22 5.68 -5.57 -10.10
C VAL A 22 5.29 -6.04 -11.50
N GLY A 23 4.02 -6.42 -11.74
CA GLY A 23 3.51 -6.87 -13.03
C GLY A 23 3.52 -5.83 -14.17
N GLY A 24 3.79 -4.55 -13.88
CA GLY A 24 3.97 -3.52 -14.92
C GLY A 24 3.87 -2.07 -14.45
N ASP A 25 3.39 -1.83 -13.22
CA ASP A 25 3.11 -0.48 -12.71
C ASP A 25 4.08 0.01 -11.63
N ALA A 26 5.14 -0.73 -11.33
CA ALA A 26 6.10 -0.41 -10.27
C ALA A 26 6.75 0.97 -10.44
N ASP A 27 7.06 1.34 -11.68
CA ASP A 27 7.62 2.66 -11.98
C ASP A 27 6.62 3.79 -11.73
N ARG A 28 5.34 3.57 -12.08
CA ARG A 28 4.26 4.54 -11.83
C ARG A 28 3.96 4.65 -10.35
N PHE A 29 3.84 3.53 -9.66
CA PHE A 29 3.69 3.48 -8.20
C PHE A 29 4.81 4.26 -7.51
N ARG A 30 6.08 3.96 -7.86
CA ARG A 30 7.24 4.68 -7.33
C ARG A 30 7.16 6.19 -7.60
N MET A 31 6.77 6.58 -8.81
CA MET A 31 6.63 8.00 -9.17
C MET A 31 5.58 8.70 -8.32
N GLU A 32 4.41 8.08 -8.11
CA GLU A 32 3.36 8.64 -7.25
C GLU A 32 3.80 8.68 -5.77
N SER A 33 4.53 7.67 -5.29
CA SER A 33 5.04 7.61 -3.91
C SER A 33 5.99 8.75 -3.56
N ARG A 34 6.69 9.33 -4.54
CA ARG A 34 7.60 10.49 -4.33
C ARG A 34 6.92 11.71 -3.71
N ARG A 35 5.59 11.82 -3.77
CA ARG A 35 4.84 12.90 -3.10
C ARG A 35 4.89 12.80 -1.58
N TYR A 36 5.10 11.60 -1.04
CA TYR A 36 5.19 11.34 0.40
C TYR A 36 6.64 11.13 0.86
N LEU A 37 7.52 10.74 -0.07
CA LEU A 37 8.94 10.48 0.17
C LEU A 37 9.76 11.77 -0.07
N LYS A 38 10.11 12.47 1.02
CA LYS A 38 10.69 13.82 1.01
C LYS A 38 12.21 13.86 1.13
N THR A 39 12.86 12.78 1.58
CA THR A 39 14.31 12.77 1.77
C THR A 39 15.03 12.15 0.56
N PRO A 40 16.28 12.55 0.28
CA PRO A 40 17.07 11.93 -0.79
C PRO A 40 17.21 10.41 -0.63
N ALA A 41 17.38 9.93 0.61
CA ALA A 41 17.44 8.50 0.90
C ALA A 41 16.14 7.77 0.52
N GLN A 42 14.99 8.38 0.79
CA GLN A 42 13.69 7.80 0.42
C GLN A 42 13.47 7.79 -1.10
N MET A 43 14.01 8.77 -1.83
CA MET A 43 13.92 8.80 -3.29
C MET A 43 14.71 7.69 -3.98
N MET A 44 15.62 7.01 -3.26
CA MET A 44 16.41 5.88 -3.76
C MET A 44 15.70 4.53 -3.65
N TYR A 45 14.49 4.46 -3.08
CA TYR A 45 13.74 3.20 -3.04
C TYR A 45 13.34 2.77 -4.45
N ASN A 46 13.73 1.54 -4.78
CA ASN A 46 13.58 0.99 -6.13
C ASN A 46 12.53 -0.11 -6.22
N THR A 47 12.10 -0.66 -5.09
CA THR A 47 11.08 -1.71 -5.05
C THR A 47 9.83 -1.27 -4.29
N PRO A 48 8.63 -1.80 -4.62
CA PRO A 48 7.41 -1.52 -3.89
C PRO A 48 7.50 -1.86 -2.40
N GLU A 49 8.24 -2.91 -2.04
CA GLU A 49 8.42 -3.34 -0.65
C GLU A 49 9.14 -2.28 0.18
N GLN A 50 10.23 -1.70 -0.35
CA GLN A 50 10.95 -0.62 0.32
C GLN A 50 10.07 0.61 0.55
N ILE A 51 9.19 0.90 -0.41
CA ILE A 51 8.22 1.99 -0.31
C ILE A 51 7.17 1.66 0.77
N PHE A 52 6.63 0.43 0.79
CA PHE A 52 5.68 0.01 1.82
C PHE A 52 6.29 0.09 3.22
N ASP A 53 7.50 -0.45 3.40
CA ASP A 53 8.22 -0.39 4.67
C ASP A 53 8.41 1.04 5.14
N GLU A 54 8.77 1.96 4.23
CA GLU A 54 8.92 3.36 4.60
C GLU A 54 7.59 4.00 4.95
N LEU A 55 6.54 3.80 4.15
CA LEU A 55 5.21 4.36 4.42
C LEU A 55 4.68 3.89 5.79
N GLU A 56 4.94 2.65 6.17
CA GLU A 56 4.65 2.14 7.52
C GLU A 56 5.51 2.82 8.59
N ARG A 57 6.82 2.92 8.36
CA ARG A 57 7.76 3.56 9.29
C ARG A 57 7.39 5.00 9.61
N ILE A 58 6.84 5.73 8.63
CA ILE A 58 6.39 7.12 8.80
C ILE A 58 4.90 7.25 9.17
N GLY A 59 4.19 6.12 9.37
CA GLY A 59 2.81 6.08 9.85
C GLY A 59 1.73 6.42 8.80
N LEU A 60 2.09 6.44 7.51
CA LEU A 60 1.17 6.68 6.40
C LEU A 60 0.50 5.40 5.89
N LEU A 61 1.04 4.24 6.21
CA LEU A 61 0.48 2.93 5.94
C LEU A 61 0.48 2.11 7.24
N GLY A 62 -0.51 1.26 7.40
CA GLY A 62 -0.52 0.28 8.49
C GLY A 62 -1.80 -0.55 8.44
N PRO A 63 -1.93 -1.54 9.32
CA PRO A 63 -3.12 -2.37 9.32
C PRO A 63 -4.34 -1.52 9.67
N GLY A 64 -5.22 -1.36 8.70
CA GLY A 64 -6.41 -0.52 8.81
C GLY A 64 -6.24 0.97 8.50
N ASN A 65 -5.06 1.37 8.07
CA ASN A 65 -4.81 2.69 7.52
C ASN A 65 -4.26 2.55 6.10
N TYR A 66 -5.17 2.56 5.12
CA TYR A 66 -4.84 2.36 3.71
C TYR A 66 -5.15 3.57 2.83
N ASN A 67 -5.49 4.73 3.42
CA ASN A 67 -5.89 5.91 2.65
C ASN A 67 -4.80 6.38 1.67
N VAL A 68 -3.55 6.46 2.13
CA VAL A 68 -2.40 6.82 1.26
C VAL A 68 -2.17 5.76 0.19
N LEU A 69 -2.29 4.48 0.56
CA LEU A 69 -2.16 3.39 -0.41
C LEU A 69 -3.23 3.47 -1.51
N ARG A 70 -4.48 3.81 -1.15
CA ARG A 70 -5.57 4.03 -2.09
C ARG A 70 -5.27 5.21 -3.01
N GLU A 71 -4.78 6.32 -2.48
CA GLU A 71 -4.41 7.49 -3.28
C GLU A 71 -3.31 7.15 -4.30
N LEU A 72 -2.25 6.47 -3.86
CA LEU A 72 -1.13 6.05 -4.71
C LEU A 72 -1.54 5.10 -5.83
N THR A 73 -2.53 4.24 -5.57
CA THR A 73 -2.96 3.19 -6.51
C THR A 73 -4.18 3.58 -7.33
N ARG A 74 -4.82 4.73 -7.04
CA ARG A 74 -6.08 5.18 -7.67
C ARG A 74 -6.00 5.25 -9.19
N ASN A 75 -4.84 5.64 -9.72
CA ASN A 75 -4.62 5.83 -11.15
C ASN A 75 -3.80 4.69 -11.79
N LEU A 76 -3.52 3.62 -11.04
CA LEU A 76 -2.81 2.44 -11.54
C LEU A 76 -3.82 1.44 -12.11
N HIS A 77 -4.64 0.85 -11.24
CA HIS A 77 -5.69 -0.08 -11.61
C HIS A 77 -6.90 0.08 -10.69
N VAL A 78 -8.10 0.11 -11.28
CA VAL A 78 -9.36 0.17 -10.52
C VAL A 78 -9.51 -1.02 -9.58
N GLU A 79 -9.04 -2.19 -10.00
CA GLU A 79 -9.14 -3.47 -9.25
C GLU A 79 -8.33 -3.45 -7.94
N ILE A 80 -7.26 -2.64 -7.85
CA ILE A 80 -6.49 -2.49 -6.61
C ILE A 80 -7.36 -1.90 -5.50
N GLN A 81 -8.29 -0.99 -5.83
CA GLN A 81 -9.20 -0.40 -4.84
C GLN A 81 -10.16 -1.43 -4.27
N ASP A 82 -10.60 -2.37 -5.10
CA ASP A 82 -11.49 -3.46 -4.70
C ASP A 82 -10.77 -4.45 -3.79
N ILE A 83 -9.50 -4.77 -4.10
CA ILE A 83 -8.64 -5.60 -3.27
C ILE A 83 -8.46 -4.97 -1.89
N ILE A 84 -8.05 -3.69 -1.82
CA ILE A 84 -7.89 -3.00 -0.52
C ILE A 84 -9.21 -3.04 0.28
N SER A 85 -10.34 -2.81 -0.40
CA SER A 85 -11.67 -2.86 0.24
C SER A 85 -12.03 -4.25 0.76
N GLU A 86 -11.69 -5.30 0.03
CA GLU A 86 -11.89 -6.68 0.47
C GLU A 86 -11.07 -6.99 1.73
N PHE A 87 -9.80 -6.57 1.76
CA PHE A 87 -8.94 -6.77 2.91
C PHE A 87 -9.42 -6.00 4.15
N GLU A 88 -9.86 -4.74 4.00
CA GLU A 88 -10.45 -3.97 5.10
C GLU A 88 -11.72 -4.62 5.65
N ARG A 89 -12.60 -5.12 4.77
CA ARG A 89 -13.79 -5.89 5.20
C ARG A 89 -13.41 -7.13 5.98
N LYS A 90 -12.39 -7.89 5.55
CA LYS A 90 -11.88 -9.08 6.27
C LYS A 90 -11.28 -8.73 7.64
N MET A 91 -10.76 -7.52 7.80
CA MET A 91 -10.24 -6.99 9.07
C MET A 91 -11.35 -6.44 9.98
N GLY A 92 -12.60 -6.35 9.51
CA GLY A 92 -13.71 -5.75 10.27
C GLY A 92 -13.66 -4.22 10.31
N ILE A 93 -12.93 -3.59 9.39
CA ILE A 93 -12.77 -2.14 9.31
C ILE A 93 -13.88 -1.61 8.43
N ASN A 94 -14.92 -1.07 9.05
CA ASN A 94 -15.96 -0.36 8.33
C ASN A 94 -15.44 1.02 7.93
N GLN A 95 -15.35 1.27 6.63
CA GLN A 95 -15.13 2.62 6.11
C GLN A 95 -16.33 3.48 6.52
N GLN A 96 -16.16 4.27 7.58
CA GLN A 96 -17.10 5.35 7.88
C GLN A 96 -16.78 6.49 6.90
N ASN A 97 -17.72 6.70 5.97
CA ASN A 97 -17.78 7.81 5.02
C ASN A 97 -17.48 9.17 5.67
#